data_AF-A6WZ07-F1
#
_entry.id   AF-A6WZ07-F1
#
_cell.length_a   1.000
_cell.length_b   1.000
_cell.length_c   1.000
_cell.angle_alpha   90.00
_cell.angle_beta   90.00
_cell.angle_gamma   90.00
#
_symmetry.space_group_name_H-M   'P 1'
#
loop_
_entity.id
_entity.type
_entity.pdbx_description
1 polymer ?
#
loop_
_entity_poly.entity_id
_entity_poly.type
_entity_poly.pdbx_seq_one_letter_code
_entity_poly.pdbx_strand_id
1 'polypeptide(L)'
;MATTPKYGWPLPDGEAIQIAEINKIADALSAIDGTFSAFEQAYNTHTHAFANLTGKPKTLAGYGIEDGVTDAEFIETVQSVLDDLRGGVSPELDTLKKIATAINNNPEFHVTLNTALDGRVSALGTQAFTLAQKAQARTNIDALGTGDKGRAGGVAPLGTDSKVPADYLPTLTTKETMYSALLSAVYDDAVDNADSRFPWMDLATGVFKRATWSGLVNRMTTAVKATFYTKAEVNSIVAGNMAGRAYPRRSDGAGITLNWSGQGGQPSWIWGGNDGYNMFVYNPANFNVASVGGWTAQAIINQIESRAAAFADDRKNGCVIDTRFAGYVSNTMAKDTTWSAPSGYVFTAAGRNSGDQYTFYARQLQVYIPYQGWRAFGAF
;
A
#
# COMPACT_ATOMS: atom_id res chain seq x y z
N MET A 1 -1.10 -132.47 8.34
CA MET A 1 -0.84 -132.07 9.73
C MET A 1 0.02 -133.11 10.41
N ALA A 2 1.23 -132.73 10.81
CA ALA A 2 2.09 -133.59 11.62
C ALA A 2 1.42 -133.83 12.98
N THR A 3 1.56 -135.03 13.54
CA THR A 3 1.07 -135.36 14.87
C THR A 3 2.22 -135.77 15.78
N THR A 4 2.06 -135.59 17.11
CA THR A 4 3.11 -135.99 18.05
C THR A 4 3.35 -137.50 17.97
N PRO A 5 4.61 -137.98 17.88
CA PRO A 5 4.90 -139.39 17.60
C PRO A 5 4.35 -140.40 18.63
N LYS A 6 4.10 -139.98 19.88
CA LYS A 6 3.64 -140.87 20.97
C LYS A 6 2.15 -140.78 21.29
N TYR A 7 1.52 -139.62 21.08
CA TYR A 7 0.13 -139.37 21.48
C TYR A 7 -0.79 -138.99 20.32
N GLY A 8 -0.27 -138.86 19.09
CA GLY A 8 -1.06 -138.55 17.91
C GLY A 8 -1.71 -137.16 17.91
N TRP A 9 -1.30 -136.23 18.78
CA TRP A 9 -1.89 -134.90 18.85
C TRP A 9 -1.48 -134.05 17.66
N PRO A 10 -2.41 -133.30 17.04
CA PRO A 10 -2.08 -132.39 15.94
C PRO A 10 -1.07 -131.35 16.43
N LEU A 11 0.08 -131.29 15.76
CA LEU A 11 1.02 -130.20 15.94
C LEU A 11 0.55 -129.00 15.11
N PRO A 12 0.65 -127.77 15.64
CA PRO A 12 0.35 -126.56 14.88
C PRO A 12 1.12 -126.56 13.56
N ASP A 13 0.41 -126.33 12.47
CA ASP A 13 1.02 -126.17 11.16
C ASP A 13 1.56 -124.74 11.05
N GLY A 14 2.87 -124.60 11.29
CA GLY A 14 3.55 -123.32 11.26
C GLY A 14 3.43 -122.61 9.89
N GLU A 15 3.33 -123.38 8.80
CA GLU A 15 3.18 -122.84 7.46
C GLU A 15 1.77 -122.25 7.26
N ALA A 16 0.73 -122.98 7.69
CA ALA A 16 -0.65 -122.48 7.62
C ALA A 16 -0.88 -121.24 8.50
N ILE A 17 -0.24 -121.15 9.67
CA ILE A 17 -0.33 -119.98 10.55
C ILE A 17 0.41 -118.79 9.93
N GLN A 18 1.62 -118.98 9.40
CA GLN A 18 2.35 -117.93 8.69
C GLN A 18 1.59 -117.41 7.48
N ILE A 19 0.95 -118.29 6.69
CA ILE A 19 0.11 -117.89 5.56
C ILE A 19 -1.09 -117.04 6.04
N ALA A 20 -1.75 -117.43 7.14
CA ALA A 20 -2.85 -116.65 7.70
C ALA A 20 -2.43 -115.27 8.22
N GLU A 21 -1.23 -115.16 8.82
CA GLU A 21 -0.66 -113.87 9.25
C GLU A 21 -0.25 -112.99 8.07
N ILE A 22 0.37 -113.59 7.04
CA ILE A 22 0.73 -112.90 5.80
C ILE A 22 -0.52 -112.34 5.10
N ASN A 23 -1.63 -113.10 5.07
CA ASN A 23 -2.89 -112.62 4.52
C ASN A 23 -3.45 -111.41 5.29
N LYS A 24 -3.39 -111.41 6.63
CA LYS A 24 -3.80 -110.23 7.42
C LYS A 24 -2.94 -109.00 7.14
N ILE A 25 -1.63 -109.18 6.93
CA ILE A 25 -0.73 -108.09 6.54
C ILE A 25 -1.10 -107.58 5.14
N ALA A 26 -1.38 -108.48 4.19
CA ALA A 26 -1.82 -108.11 2.85
C ALA A 26 -3.15 -107.34 2.88
N ASP A 27 -4.11 -107.78 3.68
CA ASP A 27 -5.39 -107.08 3.86
C ASP A 27 -5.19 -105.68 4.46
N ALA A 28 -4.31 -105.54 5.46
CA ALA A 28 -3.99 -104.26 6.07
C ALA A 28 -3.28 -103.31 5.09
N LEU A 29 -2.32 -103.81 4.31
CA LEU A 29 -1.63 -103.03 3.28
C LEU A 29 -2.60 -102.59 2.17
N SER A 30 -3.52 -103.46 1.75
CA SER A 30 -4.58 -103.14 0.79
C SER A 30 -5.54 -102.06 1.34
N ALA A 31 -5.90 -102.13 2.62
CA ALA A 31 -6.71 -101.10 3.26
C ALA A 31 -5.99 -99.74 3.31
N ILE A 32 -4.69 -99.74 3.65
CA ILE A 32 -3.87 -98.52 3.63
C ILE A 32 -3.80 -97.94 2.21
N ASP A 33 -3.52 -98.76 1.22
CA ASP A 33 -3.45 -98.35 -0.19
C ASP A 33 -4.77 -97.74 -0.68
N GLY A 34 -5.90 -98.35 -0.31
CA GLY A 34 -7.23 -97.81 -0.59
C GLY A 34 -7.47 -96.44 0.04
N THR A 35 -7.06 -96.24 1.30
CA THR A 35 -7.18 -94.92 1.95
C THR A 35 -6.29 -93.87 1.31
N PHE A 36 -5.08 -94.25 0.91
CA PHE A 36 -4.13 -93.34 0.28
C PHE A 36 -4.60 -92.93 -1.11
N SER A 37 -5.09 -93.90 -1.90
CA SER A 37 -5.70 -93.66 -3.21
C SER A 37 -6.91 -92.72 -3.12
N ALA A 38 -7.78 -92.89 -2.12
CA ALA A 38 -8.93 -92.02 -1.91
C ALA A 38 -8.53 -90.58 -1.55
N PHE A 39 -7.50 -90.43 -0.71
CA PHE A 39 -6.93 -89.13 -0.38
C PHE A 39 -6.31 -88.45 -1.60
N GLU A 40 -5.51 -89.19 -2.37
CA GLU A 40 -4.86 -88.68 -3.58
C GLU A 40 -5.88 -88.25 -4.63
N GLN A 41 -6.95 -89.04 -4.82
CA GLN A 41 -8.04 -88.69 -5.70
C GLN A 41 -8.76 -87.42 -5.23
N ALA A 42 -9.10 -87.32 -3.94
CA ALA A 42 -9.75 -86.13 -3.39
C ALA A 42 -8.87 -84.88 -3.54
N TYR A 43 -7.57 -84.99 -3.30
CA TYR A 43 -6.62 -83.91 -3.44
C TYR A 43 -6.45 -83.46 -4.90
N ASN A 44 -6.28 -84.39 -5.84
CA ASN A 44 -6.05 -84.06 -7.24
C ASN A 44 -7.32 -83.61 -7.98
N THR A 45 -8.50 -83.97 -7.49
CA THR A 45 -9.79 -83.59 -8.10
C THR A 45 -10.50 -82.46 -7.36
N HIS A 46 -9.94 -81.94 -6.26
CA HIS A 46 -10.57 -80.83 -5.55
C HIS A 46 -10.66 -79.61 -6.48
N THR A 47 -11.89 -79.23 -6.80
CA THR A 47 -12.20 -78.02 -7.56
C THR A 47 -13.38 -77.33 -6.87
N HIS A 48 -13.23 -76.05 -6.57
CA HIS A 48 -14.29 -75.25 -5.97
C HIS A 48 -14.47 -73.97 -6.78
N ALA A 49 -15.71 -73.67 -7.17
CA ALA A 49 -16.01 -72.38 -7.77
C ALA A 49 -15.81 -71.27 -6.73
N PHE A 50 -15.23 -70.13 -7.14
CA PHE A 50 -15.05 -68.97 -6.26
C PHE A 50 -16.37 -68.48 -5.62
N ALA A 51 -17.50 -68.74 -6.29
CA ALA A 51 -18.84 -68.44 -5.78
C ALA A 51 -19.16 -69.14 -4.44
N ASN A 52 -18.59 -70.32 -4.19
CA ASN A 52 -18.89 -71.17 -3.03
C ASN A 52 -18.15 -70.74 -1.75
N LEU A 53 -17.28 -69.73 -1.82
CA LEU A 53 -16.62 -69.18 -0.63
C LEU A 53 -17.63 -68.36 0.20
N THR A 54 -17.84 -68.76 1.45
CA THR A 54 -18.79 -68.11 2.37
C THR A 54 -18.20 -66.90 3.10
N GLY A 55 -16.88 -66.79 3.15
CA GLY A 55 -16.14 -65.66 3.72
C GLY A 55 -15.34 -64.92 2.66
N LYS A 56 -15.99 -64.01 1.92
CA LYS A 56 -15.30 -63.17 0.95
C LYS A 56 -14.83 -61.86 1.60
N PRO A 57 -13.62 -61.37 1.26
CA PRO A 57 -13.18 -60.06 1.71
C PRO A 57 -14.17 -58.95 1.29
N LYS A 58 -14.25 -57.88 2.08
CA LYS A 58 -15.13 -56.72 1.81
C LYS A 58 -14.36 -55.47 1.39
N THR A 59 -13.03 -55.53 1.40
CA THR A 59 -12.14 -54.42 1.07
C THR A 59 -11.22 -54.84 -0.07
N LEU A 60 -10.74 -53.87 -0.84
CA LEU A 60 -9.79 -54.09 -1.94
C LEU A 60 -8.50 -54.78 -1.42
N ALA A 61 -7.97 -54.30 -0.29
CA ALA A 61 -6.83 -54.91 0.39
C ALA A 61 -7.10 -56.37 0.80
N GLY A 62 -8.33 -56.69 1.21
CA GLY A 62 -8.72 -58.05 1.54
C GLY A 62 -8.73 -58.98 0.33
N TYR A 63 -8.93 -58.46 -0.88
CA TYR A 63 -8.76 -59.19 -2.15
C TYR A 63 -7.32 -59.14 -2.69
N GLY A 64 -6.38 -58.49 -2.00
CA GLY A 64 -5.00 -58.27 -2.48
C GLY A 64 -4.89 -57.26 -3.63
N ILE A 65 -5.90 -56.40 -3.82
CA ILE A 65 -5.89 -55.33 -4.81
C ILE A 65 -5.27 -54.10 -4.14
N GLU A 66 -4.04 -53.78 -4.52
CA GLU A 66 -3.26 -52.65 -3.96
C GLU A 66 -3.32 -51.39 -4.83
N ASP A 67 -3.80 -51.49 -6.08
CA ASP A 67 -3.87 -50.41 -7.07
C ASP A 67 -5.30 -49.89 -7.34
N GLY A 68 -6.27 -50.34 -6.55
CA GLY A 68 -7.65 -49.90 -6.67
C GLY A 68 -7.91 -48.59 -5.93
N VAL A 69 -8.55 -47.62 -6.60
CA VAL A 69 -8.98 -46.37 -5.96
C VAL A 69 -10.00 -46.67 -4.87
N THR A 70 -9.70 -46.24 -3.65
CA THR A 70 -10.60 -46.38 -2.50
C THR A 70 -11.73 -45.35 -2.56
N ASP A 71 -12.85 -45.62 -1.89
CA ASP A 71 -13.95 -44.65 -1.76
C ASP A 71 -13.48 -43.32 -1.15
N ALA A 72 -12.48 -43.37 -0.25
CA ALA A 72 -11.89 -42.19 0.37
C ALA A 72 -11.11 -41.34 -0.64
N GLU A 73 -10.22 -41.95 -1.42
CA GLU A 73 -9.44 -41.27 -2.46
C GLU A 73 -10.35 -40.69 -3.56
N PHE A 74 -11.43 -41.41 -3.91
CA PHE A 74 -12.43 -40.90 -4.84
C PHE A 74 -13.17 -39.68 -4.28
N ILE A 75 -13.60 -39.71 -3.02
CA ILE A 75 -14.27 -38.58 -2.36
C ILE A 75 -13.33 -37.37 -2.26
N GLU A 76 -12.07 -37.58 -1.89
CA GLU A 76 -11.07 -36.52 -1.80
C GLU A 76 -10.82 -35.87 -3.17
N THR A 77 -10.71 -36.69 -4.22
CA THR A 77 -10.56 -36.20 -5.60
C THR A 77 -11.79 -35.39 -6.03
N VAL A 78 -13.01 -35.85 -5.74
CA VAL A 78 -14.25 -35.12 -6.06
C VAL A 78 -14.33 -33.80 -5.29
N GLN A 79 -13.96 -33.79 -4.01
CA GLN A 79 -13.92 -32.57 -3.21
C GLN A 79 -12.88 -31.59 -3.73
N SER A 80 -11.69 -32.06 -4.11
CA SER A 80 -10.67 -31.25 -4.76
C SER A 80 -11.18 -30.65 -6.08
N VAL A 81 -11.82 -31.44 -6.94
CA VAL A 81 -12.40 -30.94 -8.19
C VAL A 81 -13.52 -29.93 -7.93
N LEU A 82 -14.34 -30.13 -6.90
CA LEU A 82 -15.34 -29.15 -6.48
C LEU A 82 -14.71 -27.88 -5.91
N ASP A 83 -13.58 -27.97 -5.21
CA ASP A 83 -12.80 -26.82 -4.73
C ASP A 83 -12.12 -26.07 -5.88
N ASP A 84 -11.63 -26.79 -6.88
CA ASP A 84 -11.03 -26.26 -8.10
C ASP A 84 -12.08 -25.61 -9.01
N LEU A 85 -13.27 -26.20 -9.13
CA LEU A 85 -14.41 -25.60 -9.82
C LEU A 85 -14.96 -24.38 -9.05
N ARG A 86 -14.90 -24.42 -7.72
CA ARG A 86 -15.12 -23.23 -6.86
C ARG A 86 -13.92 -22.27 -6.87
N GLY A 87 -12.86 -22.63 -7.59
CA GLY A 87 -11.78 -21.75 -8.04
C GLY A 87 -10.60 -21.60 -7.10
N GLY A 88 -10.45 -22.39 -6.03
CA GLY A 88 -9.34 -22.22 -5.08
C GLY A 88 -9.22 -20.80 -4.50
N VAL A 89 -10.30 -20.03 -4.58
CA VAL A 89 -10.34 -18.62 -4.24
C VAL A 89 -10.54 -18.52 -2.73
N SER A 90 -9.71 -17.74 -2.02
CA SER A 90 -9.88 -17.62 -0.56
C SER A 90 -11.31 -17.16 -0.22
N PRO A 91 -11.83 -17.47 0.99
CA PRO A 91 -13.20 -17.10 1.37
C PRO A 91 -13.53 -15.62 1.15
N GLU A 92 -12.52 -14.75 1.18
CA GLU A 92 -12.58 -13.32 0.94
C GLU A 92 -12.60 -12.92 -0.53
N LEU A 93 -12.47 -13.84 -1.49
CA LEU A 93 -12.43 -13.55 -2.93
C LEU A 93 -13.44 -14.38 -3.73
N ASP A 94 -14.25 -15.22 -3.09
CA ASP A 94 -15.35 -15.99 -3.69
C ASP A 94 -16.39 -15.03 -4.33
N THR A 95 -16.16 -14.66 -5.59
CA THR A 95 -16.91 -13.63 -6.33
C THR A 95 -18.36 -14.04 -6.51
N LEU A 96 -18.63 -15.33 -6.74
CA LEU A 96 -19.99 -15.84 -6.88
C LEU A 96 -20.74 -15.76 -5.55
N LYS A 97 -20.11 -16.12 -4.42
CA LYS A 97 -20.72 -15.96 -3.07
C LYS A 97 -20.87 -14.50 -2.66
N LYS A 98 -19.93 -13.63 -3.03
CA LYS A 98 -20.05 -12.19 -2.83
C LYS A 98 -21.18 -11.59 -3.64
N ILE A 99 -21.33 -11.97 -4.92
CA ILE A 99 -22.43 -11.52 -5.77
C ILE A 99 -23.75 -12.02 -5.20
N ALA A 100 -23.84 -13.31 -4.87
CA ALA A 100 -24.98 -13.93 -4.19
C ALA A 100 -25.36 -13.19 -2.89
N THR A 101 -24.39 -12.85 -2.04
CA THR A 101 -24.62 -12.09 -0.80
C THR A 101 -25.02 -10.64 -1.10
N ALA A 102 -24.38 -9.98 -2.05
CA ALA A 102 -24.64 -8.60 -2.43
C ALA A 102 -26.04 -8.40 -3.04
N ILE A 103 -26.56 -9.42 -3.73
CA ILE A 103 -27.96 -9.45 -4.21
C ILE A 103 -28.91 -10.10 -3.20
N ASN A 104 -28.46 -10.39 -1.98
CA ASN A 104 -29.22 -11.06 -0.91
C ASN A 104 -29.87 -12.39 -1.35
N ASN A 105 -29.19 -13.15 -2.20
CA ASN A 105 -29.70 -14.39 -2.82
C ASN A 105 -31.09 -14.21 -3.45
N ASN A 106 -31.39 -13.02 -3.97
CA ASN A 106 -32.69 -12.72 -4.54
C ASN A 106 -32.82 -13.34 -5.94
N PRO A 107 -33.66 -14.38 -6.13
CA PRO A 107 -33.85 -15.01 -7.44
C PRO A 107 -34.49 -14.04 -8.45
N GLU A 108 -35.18 -13.01 -7.96
CA GLU A 108 -35.89 -12.00 -8.73
C GLU A 108 -35.22 -10.62 -8.63
N PHE A 109 -33.88 -10.59 -8.51
CA PHE A 109 -33.11 -9.33 -8.44
C PHE A 109 -33.46 -8.38 -9.60
N HIS A 110 -33.63 -8.92 -10.81
CA HIS A 110 -34.06 -8.16 -11.99
C HIS A 110 -35.44 -7.50 -11.80
N VAL A 111 -36.42 -8.22 -11.21
CA VAL A 111 -37.77 -7.69 -10.97
C VAL A 111 -37.72 -6.59 -9.91
N THR A 112 -36.90 -6.79 -8.88
CA THR A 112 -36.70 -5.80 -7.81
C THR A 112 -36.09 -4.51 -8.36
N LEU A 113 -35.05 -4.64 -9.19
CA LEU A 113 -34.40 -3.50 -9.84
C LEU A 113 -35.37 -2.77 -10.78
N ASN A 114 -36.10 -3.50 -11.62
CA ASN A 114 -37.07 -2.93 -12.55
C ASN A 114 -38.19 -2.21 -11.80
N THR A 115 -38.72 -2.79 -10.73
CA THR A 115 -39.74 -2.15 -9.87
C THR A 115 -39.23 -0.85 -9.26
N ALA A 116 -37.96 -0.81 -8.82
CA ALA A 116 -37.35 0.41 -8.29
C ALA A 116 -37.11 1.48 -9.38
N LEU A 117 -36.72 1.06 -10.59
CA LEU A 117 -36.51 1.95 -11.73
C LEU A 117 -37.83 2.52 -12.28
N ASP A 118 -38.90 1.73 -12.32
CA ASP A 118 -40.24 2.15 -12.74
C ASP A 118 -40.81 3.25 -11.85
N GLY A 119 -40.37 3.31 -10.59
CA GLY A 119 -40.71 4.38 -9.65
C GLY A 119 -39.99 5.71 -9.92
N ARG A 120 -38.98 5.76 -10.79
CA ARG A 120 -38.19 6.98 -11.06
C ARG A 120 -38.82 7.82 -12.16
N VAL A 121 -38.93 9.12 -11.88
CA VAL A 121 -39.36 10.11 -12.87
C VAL A 121 -38.25 10.30 -13.92
N SER A 122 -38.55 10.07 -15.19
CA SER A 122 -37.66 10.28 -16.34
C SER A 122 -37.89 11.66 -16.96
N ALA A 123 -36.81 12.32 -17.39
CA ALA A 123 -36.87 13.58 -18.13
C ALA A 123 -37.11 13.39 -19.65
N LEU A 124 -37.08 12.15 -20.15
CA LEU A 124 -37.13 11.83 -21.58
C LEU A 124 -38.55 11.57 -22.10
N GLY A 125 -39.56 11.45 -21.23
CA GLY A 125 -40.92 11.18 -21.66
C GLY A 125 -41.94 11.17 -20.51
N THR A 126 -43.21 11.31 -20.86
CA THR A 126 -44.33 11.28 -19.91
C THR A 126 -44.49 9.89 -19.29
N GLN A 127 -44.63 9.83 -17.97
CA GLN A 127 -44.87 8.59 -17.22
C GLN A 127 -46.19 8.66 -16.44
N ALA A 128 -46.89 7.54 -16.38
CA ALA A 128 -48.14 7.40 -15.64
C ALA A 128 -47.85 7.00 -14.18
N PHE A 129 -48.25 7.85 -13.24
CA PHE A 129 -48.24 7.55 -11.80
C PHE A 129 -49.65 7.60 -11.24
N THR A 130 -49.95 6.76 -10.27
CA THR A 130 -51.18 6.82 -9.47
C THR A 130 -51.26 8.13 -8.67
N LEU A 131 -52.46 8.52 -8.24
CA LEU A 131 -52.65 9.75 -7.44
C LEU A 131 -51.84 9.75 -6.14
N ALA A 132 -51.75 8.59 -5.47
CA ALA A 132 -50.96 8.42 -4.26
C ALA A 132 -49.46 8.57 -4.52
N GLN A 133 -48.93 7.93 -5.58
CA GLN A 133 -47.53 8.09 -5.99
C GLN A 133 -47.19 9.55 -6.32
N LYS A 134 -48.09 10.26 -7.03
CA LYS A 134 -47.91 11.69 -7.30
C LYS A 134 -47.87 12.54 -6.02
N ALA A 135 -48.68 12.22 -5.02
CA ALA A 135 -48.69 12.92 -3.74
C ALA A 135 -47.40 12.68 -2.93
N GLN A 136 -46.94 11.43 -2.86
CA GLN A 136 -45.68 11.09 -2.21
C GLN A 136 -44.48 11.73 -2.91
N ALA A 137 -44.43 11.68 -4.25
CA ALA A 137 -43.36 12.28 -5.03
C ALA A 137 -43.26 13.80 -4.79
N ARG A 138 -44.39 14.50 -4.71
CA ARG A 138 -44.44 15.93 -4.36
C ARG A 138 -43.96 16.21 -2.94
N THR A 139 -44.37 15.38 -1.98
CA THR A 139 -43.92 15.48 -0.58
C THR A 139 -42.40 15.31 -0.47
N ASN A 140 -41.80 14.37 -1.20
CA ASN A 140 -40.36 14.11 -1.14
C ASN A 140 -39.48 15.26 -1.64
N ILE A 141 -40.02 16.17 -2.45
CA ILE A 141 -39.30 17.32 -3.02
C ILE A 141 -39.86 18.67 -2.55
N ASP A 142 -40.72 18.66 -1.52
CA ASP A 142 -41.46 19.81 -1.02
C ASP A 142 -42.21 20.60 -2.13
N ALA A 143 -42.65 19.91 -3.19
CA ALA A 143 -43.40 20.52 -4.28
C ALA A 143 -44.87 20.66 -3.93
N LEU A 144 -45.42 21.84 -4.17
CA LEU A 144 -46.85 22.12 -4.02
C LEU A 144 -47.64 21.61 -5.24
N GLY A 145 -48.78 20.96 -5.00
CA GLY A 145 -49.64 20.41 -6.03
C GLY A 145 -50.72 21.37 -6.51
N THR A 146 -51.49 20.95 -7.52
CA THR A 146 -52.68 21.68 -7.99
C THR A 146 -53.76 21.86 -6.91
N GLY A 147 -53.82 20.95 -5.93
CA GLY A 147 -54.73 21.05 -4.77
C GLY A 147 -54.28 22.03 -3.68
N ASP A 148 -53.05 22.51 -3.74
CA ASP A 148 -52.52 23.53 -2.83
C ASP A 148 -52.69 24.95 -3.39
N LYS A 149 -53.21 25.07 -4.62
CA LYS A 149 -53.60 26.35 -5.21
C LYS A 149 -54.72 26.98 -4.36
N GLY A 150 -54.46 28.17 -3.84
CA GLY A 150 -55.42 28.95 -3.05
C GLY A 150 -55.61 28.50 -1.60
N ARG A 151 -54.76 27.59 -1.08
CA ARG A 151 -54.73 27.25 0.35
C ARG A 151 -53.68 28.08 1.10
N ALA A 152 -53.87 28.24 2.41
CA ALA A 152 -52.89 28.87 3.28
C ALA A 152 -51.54 28.11 3.20
N GLY A 153 -50.45 28.84 2.93
CA GLY A 153 -49.11 28.26 2.72
C GLY A 153 -48.87 27.63 1.33
N GLY A 154 -49.83 27.72 0.41
CA GLY A 154 -49.74 27.21 -0.96
C GLY A 154 -49.34 28.27 -2.00
N VAL A 155 -49.61 27.98 -3.28
CA VAL A 155 -49.41 28.94 -4.37
C VAL A 155 -50.70 29.70 -4.68
N ALA A 156 -50.59 30.99 -5.01
CA ALA A 156 -51.75 31.78 -5.40
C ALA A 156 -52.35 31.23 -6.71
N PRO A 157 -53.67 31.06 -6.80
CA PRO A 157 -54.30 30.63 -8.05
C PRO A 157 -54.20 31.76 -9.09
N LEU A 158 -54.15 31.39 -10.37
CA LEU A 158 -54.32 32.34 -11.47
C LEU A 158 -55.80 32.37 -11.87
N GLY A 159 -56.35 33.56 -12.05
CA GLY A 159 -57.67 33.79 -12.61
C GLY A 159 -57.72 33.51 -14.12
N THR A 160 -58.91 33.67 -14.69
CA THR A 160 -59.15 33.50 -16.14
C THR A 160 -58.38 34.51 -17.00
N ASP A 161 -57.92 35.61 -16.40
CA ASP A 161 -57.07 36.62 -17.00
C ASP A 161 -55.56 36.34 -16.81
N SER A 162 -55.20 35.15 -16.30
CA SER A 162 -53.82 34.77 -15.95
C SER A 162 -53.16 35.68 -14.91
N LYS A 163 -53.95 36.40 -14.10
CA LYS A 163 -53.46 37.19 -12.97
C LYS A 163 -53.82 36.54 -11.65
N VAL A 164 -53.10 36.88 -10.59
CA VAL A 164 -53.49 36.49 -9.22
C VAL A 164 -54.75 37.29 -8.84
N PRO A 165 -55.87 36.63 -8.46
CA PRO A 165 -57.07 37.33 -8.04
C PRO A 165 -56.82 38.20 -6.80
N ALA A 166 -57.59 39.29 -6.67
CA ALA A 166 -57.40 40.30 -5.63
C ALA A 166 -57.41 39.75 -4.20
N ASP A 167 -58.19 38.70 -3.95
CA ASP A 167 -58.30 38.05 -2.63
C ASP A 167 -57.01 37.35 -2.17
N TYR A 168 -56.09 37.07 -3.11
CA TYR A 168 -54.80 36.44 -2.86
C TYR A 168 -53.62 37.43 -2.97
N LEU A 169 -53.90 38.70 -3.27
CA LEU A 169 -52.90 39.76 -3.25
C LEU A 169 -52.79 40.34 -1.83
N PRO A 170 -51.57 40.68 -1.36
CA PRO A 170 -51.43 41.41 -0.12
C PRO A 170 -52.19 42.74 -0.21
N THR A 171 -52.85 43.15 0.87
CA THR A 171 -53.59 44.41 0.93
C THR A 171 -52.65 45.55 0.56
N LEU A 172 -52.93 46.23 -0.55
CA LEU A 172 -52.09 47.31 -1.07
C LEU A 172 -52.22 48.54 -0.14
N THR A 173 -51.30 48.68 0.83
CA THR A 173 -51.17 49.88 1.68
C THR A 173 -50.69 51.12 0.92
N THR A 174 -50.45 51.00 -0.40
CA THR A 174 -49.97 52.08 -1.29
C THR A 174 -50.94 53.26 -1.43
N LYS A 175 -52.20 53.12 -0.99
CA LYS A 175 -53.11 54.26 -0.84
C LYS A 175 -52.53 55.28 0.15
N GLU A 176 -51.71 54.87 1.12
CA GLU A 176 -51.00 55.78 2.02
C GLU A 176 -49.68 56.29 1.40
N THR A 177 -48.95 55.46 0.64
CA THR A 177 -47.62 55.83 0.12
C THR A 177 -47.69 56.81 -1.06
N MET A 178 -48.60 56.58 -2.02
CA MET A 178 -48.79 57.51 -3.14
C MET A 178 -49.44 58.81 -2.69
N TYR A 179 -50.35 58.73 -1.73
CA TYR A 179 -50.99 59.90 -1.13
C TYR A 179 -50.01 60.71 -0.30
N SER A 180 -49.14 60.06 0.49
CA SER A 180 -48.04 60.73 1.21
C SER A 180 -46.97 61.30 0.26
N ALA A 181 -46.69 60.63 -0.86
CA ALA A 181 -45.76 61.16 -1.88
C ALA A 181 -46.32 62.42 -2.57
N LEU A 182 -47.63 62.46 -2.86
CA LEU A 182 -48.29 63.64 -3.41
C LEU A 182 -48.41 64.76 -2.37
N LEU A 183 -48.79 64.42 -1.13
CA LEU A 183 -48.95 65.36 -0.01
C LEU A 183 -47.61 65.92 0.49
N SER A 184 -46.49 65.21 0.32
CA SER A 184 -45.15 65.73 0.65
C SER A 184 -44.51 66.49 -0.51
N ALA A 185 -45.06 66.42 -1.73
CA ALA A 185 -44.67 67.27 -2.86
C ALA A 185 -45.30 68.68 -2.79
N VAL A 186 -45.77 69.09 -1.61
CA VAL A 186 -46.29 70.43 -1.34
C VAL A 186 -45.18 71.46 -1.56
N TYR A 187 -45.53 72.40 -2.41
CA TYR A 187 -44.87 73.65 -2.73
C TYR A 187 -44.32 74.37 -1.48
N ASP A 188 -43.00 74.58 -1.44
CA ASP A 188 -42.35 75.50 -0.52
C ASP A 188 -42.27 76.85 -1.26
N ASP A 189 -42.93 77.89 -0.75
CA ASP A 189 -43.09 79.21 -1.37
C ASP A 189 -41.74 79.94 -1.60
N ALA A 190 -40.61 79.37 -1.16
CA ALA A 190 -39.32 80.03 -1.12
C ALA A 190 -38.48 79.96 -2.42
N VAL A 191 -38.92 79.24 -3.47
CA VAL A 191 -38.10 79.10 -4.70
C VAL A 191 -38.90 79.46 -5.94
N ASP A 192 -38.73 80.70 -6.37
CA ASP A 192 -39.04 81.17 -7.72
C ASP A 192 -38.31 80.30 -8.75
N ASN A 193 -39.05 79.57 -9.58
CA ASN A 193 -38.56 79.22 -10.91
C ASN A 193 -39.73 78.90 -11.85
N ALA A 194 -39.59 79.39 -13.08
CA ALA A 194 -40.58 79.51 -14.14
C ALA A 194 -41.08 78.18 -14.77
N ASP A 195 -41.26 77.12 -13.97
CA ASP A 195 -41.54 75.78 -14.47
C ASP A 195 -43.03 75.40 -14.35
N SER A 196 -43.53 74.71 -15.38
CA SER A 196 -44.96 74.46 -15.62
C SER A 196 -45.66 73.81 -14.43
N ARG A 197 -46.76 74.43 -13.98
CA ARG A 197 -47.45 74.12 -12.72
C ARG A 197 -48.59 73.12 -12.98
N PHE A 198 -48.44 71.87 -12.57
CA PHE A 198 -49.51 70.86 -12.63
C PHE A 198 -50.45 71.03 -11.42
N PRO A 199 -51.73 71.39 -11.63
CA PRO A 199 -52.70 71.45 -10.54
C PRO A 199 -53.09 70.03 -10.12
N TRP A 200 -53.17 69.77 -8.83
CA TRP A 200 -53.73 68.56 -8.25
C TRP A 200 -54.59 68.91 -7.04
N MET A 201 -55.67 68.18 -6.82
CA MET A 201 -56.55 68.39 -5.67
C MET A 201 -56.05 67.56 -4.50
N ASP A 202 -55.80 68.18 -3.35
CA ASP A 202 -55.61 67.47 -2.11
C ASP A 202 -56.97 67.01 -1.59
N LEU A 203 -57.27 65.71 -1.72
CA LEU A 203 -58.56 65.14 -1.33
C LEU A 203 -58.83 65.21 0.19
N ALA A 204 -57.83 65.50 1.02
CA ALA A 204 -57.98 65.56 2.48
C ALA A 204 -58.35 66.96 2.94
N THR A 205 -57.84 67.98 2.26
CA THR A 205 -58.13 69.39 2.57
C THR A 205 -59.11 70.03 1.59
N GLY A 206 -59.40 69.38 0.46
CA GLY A 206 -60.26 69.90 -0.61
C GLY A 206 -59.64 71.06 -1.39
N VAL A 207 -58.35 71.36 -1.19
CA VAL A 207 -57.67 72.51 -1.79
C VAL A 207 -56.91 72.08 -3.04
N PHE A 208 -56.99 72.88 -4.11
CA PHE A 208 -56.14 72.70 -5.28
C PHE A 208 -54.71 73.17 -4.96
N LYS A 209 -53.77 72.24 -5.03
CA LYS A 209 -52.33 72.46 -4.87
C LYS A 209 -51.64 72.41 -6.23
N ARG A 210 -50.39 72.89 -6.28
CA ARG A 210 -49.58 72.93 -7.50
C ARG A 210 -48.26 72.25 -7.23
N ALA A 211 -47.83 71.35 -8.12
CA ALA A 211 -46.51 70.74 -8.08
C ALA A 211 -45.71 71.17 -9.32
N THR A 212 -44.40 71.32 -9.15
CA THR A 212 -43.48 71.57 -10.28
C THR A 212 -42.94 70.24 -10.80
N TRP A 213 -42.70 70.17 -12.11
CA TRP A 213 -42.08 69.00 -12.75
C TRP A 213 -40.70 68.69 -12.12
N SER A 214 -39.88 69.72 -11.90
CA SER A 214 -38.59 69.60 -11.24
C SER A 214 -38.70 69.01 -9.80
N GLY A 215 -39.71 69.41 -9.02
CA GLY A 215 -39.97 68.82 -7.71
C GLY A 215 -40.33 67.34 -7.77
N LEU A 216 -41.17 66.95 -8.75
CA LEU A 216 -41.56 65.56 -8.98
C LEU A 216 -40.36 64.69 -9.39
N VAL A 217 -39.54 65.17 -10.34
CA VAL A 217 -38.36 64.45 -10.85
C VAL A 217 -37.31 64.24 -9.75
N ASN A 218 -37.04 65.25 -8.93
CA ASN A 218 -36.09 65.13 -7.83
C ASN A 218 -36.51 64.07 -6.82
N ARG A 219 -37.80 64.00 -6.48
CA ARG A 219 -38.29 63.01 -5.50
C ARG A 219 -38.37 61.59 -6.07
N MET A 220 -38.75 61.44 -7.34
CA MET A 220 -38.67 60.14 -8.01
C MET A 220 -37.22 59.64 -8.08
N THR A 221 -36.27 60.53 -8.35
CA THR A 221 -34.84 60.19 -8.34
C THR A 221 -34.38 59.76 -6.95
N THR A 222 -34.79 60.45 -5.88
CA THR A 222 -34.47 60.07 -4.50
C THR A 222 -35.07 58.70 -4.11
N ALA A 223 -36.33 58.45 -4.46
CA ALA A 223 -36.98 57.16 -4.16
C ALA A 223 -36.34 56.00 -4.94
N VAL A 224 -36.00 56.21 -6.22
CA VAL A 224 -35.29 55.23 -7.04
C VAL A 224 -33.89 54.97 -6.49
N LYS A 225 -33.14 56.00 -6.06
CA LYS A 225 -31.82 55.85 -5.41
C LYS A 225 -31.87 55.06 -4.10
N ALA A 226 -32.95 55.19 -3.33
CA ALA A 226 -33.13 54.39 -2.10
C ALA A 226 -33.24 52.88 -2.37
N THR A 227 -33.55 52.49 -3.62
CA THR A 227 -33.81 51.10 -4.00
C THR A 227 -32.74 50.55 -4.95
N PHE A 228 -32.12 51.40 -5.77
CA PHE A 228 -31.14 51.03 -6.80
C PHE A 228 -29.91 51.93 -6.75
N TYR A 229 -28.72 51.32 -6.71
CA TYR A 229 -27.46 52.05 -6.81
C TYR A 229 -27.30 52.70 -8.19
N THR A 230 -26.83 53.95 -8.21
CA THR A 230 -26.50 54.64 -9.45
C THR A 230 -25.21 54.09 -10.07
N LYS A 231 -25.02 54.32 -11.37
CA LYS A 231 -23.77 53.96 -12.07
C LYS A 231 -22.51 54.51 -11.38
N ALA A 232 -22.57 55.70 -10.78
CA ALA A 232 -21.44 56.30 -10.06
C ALA A 232 -21.15 55.60 -8.72
N GLU A 233 -22.19 55.18 -8.01
CA GLU A 233 -22.07 54.41 -6.76
C GLU A 233 -21.60 52.98 -7.05
N VAL A 234 -22.16 52.30 -8.06
CA VAL A 234 -21.67 51.00 -8.52
C VAL A 234 -20.21 51.11 -8.96
N ASN A 235 -19.85 52.14 -9.74
CA ASN A 235 -18.47 52.38 -10.12
C ASN A 235 -17.58 52.64 -8.91
N SER A 236 -18.05 53.33 -7.86
CA SER A 236 -17.28 53.55 -6.64
C SER A 236 -17.13 52.28 -5.80
N ILE A 237 -18.18 51.46 -5.72
CA ILE A 237 -18.17 50.15 -5.04
C ILE A 237 -17.21 49.19 -5.78
N VAL A 238 -17.31 49.11 -7.10
CA VAL A 238 -16.49 48.24 -7.94
C VAL A 238 -15.05 48.74 -8.02
N ALA A 239 -14.82 50.04 -8.20
CA ALA A 239 -13.48 50.63 -8.19
C ALA A 239 -12.81 50.50 -6.81
N GLY A 240 -13.58 50.64 -5.73
CA GLY A 240 -13.11 50.39 -4.36
C GLY A 240 -12.69 48.93 -4.11
N ASN A 241 -13.23 47.98 -4.89
CA ASN A 241 -12.95 46.55 -4.73
C ASN A 241 -11.99 45.96 -5.79
N MET A 242 -11.60 46.72 -6.83
CA MET A 242 -10.71 46.25 -7.90
C MET A 242 -9.59 47.25 -8.27
N ALA A 243 -9.21 48.17 -7.39
CA ALA A 243 -8.13 49.15 -7.63
C ALA A 243 -6.69 48.57 -7.70
N GLY A 244 -6.51 47.31 -8.07
CA GLY A 244 -5.28 46.92 -8.77
C GLY A 244 -5.00 45.44 -8.80
N ARG A 245 -3.77 45.11 -9.20
CA ARG A 245 -3.35 43.77 -9.61
C ARG A 245 -3.74 42.68 -8.60
N ALA A 246 -4.13 41.52 -9.13
CA ALA A 246 -4.41 40.32 -8.34
C ALA A 246 -3.22 39.96 -7.44
N TYR A 247 -3.51 39.42 -6.26
CA TYR A 247 -2.52 39.04 -5.25
C TYR A 247 -1.51 38.02 -5.81
N PRO A 248 -0.23 38.06 -5.36
CA PRO A 248 0.24 38.71 -4.13
C PRO A 248 0.56 40.20 -4.28
N ARG A 249 0.06 40.98 -3.34
CA ARG A 249 0.36 42.41 -3.16
C ARG A 249 1.17 42.56 -1.89
N ARG A 250 1.88 43.67 -1.77
CA ARG A 250 2.41 44.10 -0.49
C ARG A 250 1.23 44.36 0.46
N SER A 251 1.47 44.28 1.76
CA SER A 251 0.45 44.53 2.78
C SER A 251 -0.14 45.95 2.74
N ASP A 252 0.55 46.90 2.09
CA ASP A 252 0.11 48.28 1.84
C ASP A 252 -0.77 48.43 0.58
N GLY A 253 -1.13 47.31 -0.07
CA GLY A 253 -1.92 47.28 -1.31
C GLY A 253 -1.13 47.60 -2.58
N ALA A 254 0.13 48.02 -2.46
CA ALA A 254 1.02 48.26 -3.59
C ALA A 254 1.43 46.93 -4.26
N GLY A 255 1.70 46.99 -5.56
CA GLY A 255 2.15 45.81 -6.31
C GLY A 255 3.52 45.31 -5.84
N ILE A 256 3.70 43.99 -5.79
CA ILE A 256 5.03 43.39 -5.72
C ILE A 256 5.58 43.31 -7.15
N THR A 257 6.77 43.87 -7.37
CA THR A 257 7.49 43.78 -8.66
C THR A 257 8.71 42.90 -8.47
N LEU A 258 8.75 41.76 -9.17
CA LEU A 258 9.90 40.86 -9.20
C LEU A 258 10.76 41.21 -10.41
N ASN A 259 11.94 41.77 -10.17
CA ASN A 259 12.84 42.20 -11.24
C ASN A 259 13.74 41.04 -11.69
N TRP A 260 13.59 40.62 -12.94
CA TRP A 260 14.40 39.55 -13.54
C TRP A 260 15.68 40.11 -14.19
N SER A 261 16.53 40.75 -13.40
CA SER A 261 17.86 41.18 -13.84
C SER A 261 18.88 40.73 -12.81
N GLY A 262 19.94 40.06 -13.26
CA GLY A 262 20.98 39.53 -12.37
C GLY A 262 21.71 40.66 -11.66
N GLN A 263 21.71 40.63 -10.32
CA GLN A 263 22.50 41.53 -9.50
C GLN A 263 23.86 40.87 -9.20
N GLY A 264 24.94 41.64 -9.23
CA GLY A 264 26.26 41.15 -8.82
C GLY A 264 26.39 41.04 -7.31
N GLY A 265 27.18 40.08 -6.83
CA GLY A 265 27.43 39.86 -5.40
C GLY A 265 26.40 38.95 -4.72
N GLN A 266 26.72 38.49 -3.50
CA GLN A 266 25.78 37.73 -2.70
C GLN A 266 24.75 38.71 -2.08
N PRO A 267 23.45 38.50 -2.31
CA PRO A 267 22.43 39.30 -1.65
C PRO A 267 22.62 39.21 -0.13
N SER A 268 22.58 40.35 0.56
CA SER A 268 22.54 40.38 2.03
C SER A 268 21.26 39.75 2.59
N TRP A 269 20.23 39.63 1.73
CA TRP A 269 18.96 38.99 2.03
C TRP A 269 18.38 38.27 0.82
N ILE A 270 17.72 37.14 1.04
CA ILE A 270 16.99 36.38 0.01
C ILE A 270 15.55 36.16 0.46
N TRP A 271 14.60 36.12 -0.47
CA TRP A 271 13.19 35.84 -0.17
C TRP A 271 12.86 34.38 -0.50
N GLY A 272 12.16 33.69 0.41
CA GLY A 272 11.75 32.30 0.23
C GLY A 272 10.86 31.80 1.37
N GLY A 273 10.52 30.52 1.40
CA GLY A 273 9.73 29.94 2.49
C GLY A 273 9.66 28.41 2.39
N ASN A 274 9.14 27.75 3.42
CA ASN A 274 9.20 26.28 3.56
C ASN A 274 7.85 25.56 3.38
N ASP A 275 6.74 26.28 3.28
CA ASP A 275 5.38 25.70 3.30
C ASP A 275 4.46 26.22 2.18
N GLY A 276 5.00 26.98 1.21
CA GLY A 276 4.22 27.53 0.10
C GLY A 276 3.21 28.63 0.47
N TYR A 277 2.99 28.90 1.75
CA TYR A 277 2.07 29.92 2.26
C TYR A 277 2.82 31.07 2.95
N ASN A 278 3.84 30.76 3.74
CA ASN A 278 4.62 31.70 4.53
C ASN A 278 5.98 31.97 3.88
N MET A 279 6.17 33.21 3.44
CA MET A 279 7.41 33.65 2.79
C MET A 279 8.14 34.67 3.66
N PHE A 280 9.42 34.45 3.89
CA PHE A 280 10.29 35.23 4.75
C PHE A 280 11.51 35.75 3.99
N VAL A 281 12.14 36.75 4.59
CA VAL A 281 13.44 37.25 4.17
C VAL A 281 14.51 36.56 5.03
N TYR A 282 15.37 35.78 4.40
CA TYR A 282 16.46 35.06 5.04
C TYR A 282 17.79 35.79 4.84
N ASN A 283 18.66 35.77 5.85
CA ASN A 283 20.05 36.19 5.71
C ASN A 283 20.89 34.99 5.23
N PRO A 284 21.48 35.03 4.03
CA PRO A 284 22.28 33.93 3.50
C PRO A 284 23.53 33.60 4.33
N ALA A 285 24.02 34.52 5.17
CA ALA A 285 25.15 34.25 6.07
C ALA A 285 24.84 33.18 7.14
N ASN A 286 23.55 32.89 7.38
CA ASN A 286 23.11 31.89 8.35
C ASN A 286 22.82 30.51 7.70
N PHE A 287 23.12 30.34 6.42
CA PHE A 287 22.89 29.07 5.74
C PHE A 287 24.02 28.08 6.05
N ASN A 288 23.67 26.92 6.59
CA ASN A 288 24.57 25.78 6.71
C ASN A 288 24.37 24.83 5.53
N VAL A 289 25.48 24.47 4.87
CA VAL A 289 25.45 23.50 3.77
C VAL A 289 25.45 22.08 4.34
N ALA A 290 24.42 21.30 4.02
CA ALA A 290 24.30 19.93 4.51
C ALA A 290 25.29 18.96 3.83
N SER A 291 25.61 19.17 2.56
CA SER A 291 26.57 18.35 1.80
C SER A 291 27.23 19.14 0.66
N VAL A 292 28.47 18.77 0.34
CA VAL A 292 29.25 19.32 -0.79
C VAL A 292 29.57 18.20 -1.75
N GLY A 293 29.06 18.26 -2.98
CA GLY A 293 29.28 17.21 -3.99
C GLY A 293 28.78 15.82 -3.57
N GLY A 294 27.74 15.75 -2.73
CA GLY A 294 27.22 14.50 -2.17
C GLY A 294 27.93 14.00 -0.92
N TRP A 295 29.02 14.64 -0.50
CA TRP A 295 29.74 14.31 0.73
C TRP A 295 29.19 15.11 1.90
N THR A 296 28.88 14.43 3.00
CA THR A 296 28.53 15.11 4.26
C THR A 296 29.78 15.75 4.87
N ALA A 297 29.60 16.77 5.70
CA ALA A 297 30.71 17.38 6.43
C ALA A 297 31.52 16.32 7.22
N GLN A 298 30.83 15.35 7.84
CA GLN A 298 31.47 14.25 8.56
C GLN A 298 32.29 13.34 7.64
N ALA A 299 31.80 13.01 6.44
CA ALA A 299 32.54 12.18 5.50
C ALA A 299 33.84 12.86 5.05
N ILE A 300 33.83 14.17 4.84
CA ILE A 300 35.03 14.95 4.52
C ILE A 300 36.02 14.92 5.69
N ILE A 301 35.55 15.12 6.93
CA ILE A 301 36.39 15.05 8.14
C ILE A 301 37.05 13.67 8.25
N ASN A 302 36.27 12.59 8.13
CA ASN A 302 36.79 11.23 8.20
C ASN A 302 37.87 10.98 7.14
N GLN A 303 37.69 11.50 5.93
CA GLN A 303 38.69 11.37 4.85
C GLN A 303 39.99 12.12 5.17
N ILE A 304 39.88 13.30 5.78
CA ILE A 304 41.05 14.08 6.24
C ILE A 304 41.79 13.31 7.33
N GLU A 305 41.08 12.78 8.33
CA GLU A 305 41.65 12.01 9.43
C GLU A 305 42.34 10.73 8.93
N SER A 306 41.71 10.01 7.99
CA SER A 306 42.30 8.82 7.37
C SER A 306 43.62 9.14 6.66
N ARG A 307 43.66 10.22 5.87
CA ARG A 307 44.89 10.65 5.18
C ARG A 307 45.96 11.12 6.16
N ALA A 308 45.58 11.80 7.24
CA ALA A 308 46.49 12.24 8.27
C ALA A 308 47.11 11.06 9.03
N ALA A 309 46.32 10.04 9.37
CA ALA A 309 46.80 8.81 10.00
C ALA A 309 47.78 8.06 9.10
N ALA A 310 47.45 7.88 7.81
CA ALA A 310 48.34 7.24 6.86
C ALA A 310 49.69 7.96 6.73
N PHE A 311 49.69 9.30 6.75
CA PHE A 311 50.92 10.09 6.75
C PHE A 311 51.73 9.91 8.04
N ALA A 312 51.07 9.84 9.21
CA ALA A 312 51.74 9.61 10.48
C ALA A 312 52.40 8.22 10.53
N ASP A 313 51.72 7.19 10.03
CA ASP A 313 52.24 5.83 9.93
C ASP A 313 53.46 5.74 9.01
N ASP A 314 53.41 6.40 7.85
CA ASP A 314 54.53 6.45 6.92
C ASP A 314 55.81 7.01 7.60
N ARG A 315 55.67 8.09 8.37
CA ARG A 315 56.79 8.69 9.10
C ARG A 315 57.32 7.80 10.22
N LYS A 316 56.43 7.14 10.97
CA LYS A 316 56.81 6.23 12.05
C LYS A 316 57.58 5.02 11.52
N ASN A 317 57.19 4.52 10.36
CA ASN A 317 57.75 3.29 9.81
C ASN A 317 58.92 3.52 8.86
N GLY A 318 59.11 4.76 8.40
CA GLY A 318 60.24 5.20 7.58
C GLY A 318 61.46 5.69 8.37
N CYS A 319 61.37 5.84 9.70
CA CYS A 319 62.49 6.27 10.53
C CYS A 319 63.32 5.10 11.06
N VAL A 320 64.59 5.38 11.37
CA VAL A 320 65.45 4.45 12.10
C VAL A 320 64.99 4.42 13.55
N ILE A 321 64.67 3.24 14.06
CA ILE A 321 64.24 3.07 15.46
C ILE A 321 65.22 2.26 16.31
N ASP A 322 66.18 1.57 15.68
CA ASP A 322 67.18 0.77 16.37
C ASP A 322 68.49 0.73 15.58
N THR A 323 69.61 0.58 16.29
CA THR A 323 70.96 0.49 15.75
C THR A 323 71.74 -0.57 16.50
N ARG A 324 72.50 -1.42 15.79
CA ARG A 324 73.33 -2.44 16.43
C ARG A 324 74.59 -2.74 15.63
N PHE A 325 75.54 -3.40 16.28
CA PHE A 325 76.67 -4.04 15.60
C PHE A 325 76.37 -5.52 15.36
N ALA A 326 76.35 -5.94 14.10
CA ALA A 326 76.13 -7.33 13.68
C ALA A 326 77.07 -7.69 12.51
N GLY A 327 77.24 -8.98 12.23
CA GLY A 327 78.31 -9.45 11.35
C GLY A 327 79.66 -9.50 12.07
N TYR A 328 80.59 -10.28 11.52
CA TYR A 328 81.87 -10.57 12.16
C TYR A 328 82.93 -10.85 11.12
N VAL A 329 84.01 -10.10 11.19
CA VAL A 329 85.24 -10.39 10.45
C VAL A 329 86.39 -10.26 11.42
N SER A 330 87.33 -11.19 11.35
CA SER A 330 88.56 -11.14 12.13
C SER A 330 89.76 -11.40 11.25
N ASN A 331 90.87 -10.71 11.50
CA ASN A 331 92.12 -10.99 10.81
C ASN A 331 93.27 -10.99 11.81
N THR A 332 94.16 -11.98 11.69
CA THR A 332 95.38 -12.06 12.48
C THR A 332 96.51 -11.35 11.74
N MET A 333 97.09 -10.35 12.38
CA MET A 333 98.18 -9.55 11.83
C MET A 333 99.51 -10.00 12.43
N ALA A 334 100.49 -10.21 11.54
CA ALA A 334 101.88 -10.40 11.92
C ALA A 334 102.54 -9.02 12.13
N LYS A 335 103.75 -9.04 12.71
CA LYS A 335 104.57 -7.83 12.85
C LYS A 335 104.78 -7.17 11.47
N ASP A 336 104.64 -5.85 11.42
CA ASP A 336 104.84 -5.00 10.24
C ASP A 336 103.87 -5.26 9.04
N THR A 337 102.67 -5.80 9.30
CA THR A 337 101.60 -5.89 8.29
C THR A 337 100.42 -4.93 8.56
N THR A 338 99.60 -4.66 7.54
CA THR A 338 98.41 -3.79 7.61
C THR A 338 97.16 -4.52 7.16
N TRP A 339 96.05 -4.33 7.87
CA TRP A 339 94.72 -4.77 7.46
C TRP A 339 93.70 -3.65 7.60
N SER A 340 92.77 -3.55 6.64
CA SER A 340 91.64 -2.63 6.69
C SER A 340 90.34 -3.43 6.72
N ALA A 341 89.45 -3.10 7.65
CA ALA A 341 88.13 -3.71 7.71
C ALA A 341 87.32 -3.36 6.44
N PRO A 342 86.41 -4.25 5.98
CA PRO A 342 85.53 -3.95 4.83
C PRO A 342 84.64 -2.71 5.06
N SER A 343 84.10 -2.14 3.98
CA SER A 343 83.21 -0.97 4.05
C SER A 343 82.06 -1.19 5.04
N GLY A 344 81.85 -0.23 5.94
CA GLY A 344 80.82 -0.29 6.97
C GLY A 344 81.12 -1.17 8.19
N TYR A 345 82.28 -1.82 8.22
CA TYR A 345 82.80 -2.48 9.42
C TYR A 345 83.67 -1.54 10.23
N VAL A 346 83.52 -1.62 11.55
CA VAL A 346 84.37 -0.91 12.52
C VAL A 346 85.07 -1.92 13.42
N PHE A 347 86.28 -1.62 13.87
CA PHE A 347 86.99 -2.44 14.85
C PHE A 347 86.28 -2.40 16.20
N THR A 348 86.12 -3.55 16.83
CA THR A 348 85.37 -3.71 18.09
C THR A 348 86.18 -4.38 19.20
N ALA A 349 87.25 -5.10 18.84
CA ALA A 349 88.19 -5.65 19.81
C ALA A 349 89.53 -5.97 19.13
N ALA A 350 90.57 -6.13 19.92
CA ALA A 350 91.84 -6.71 19.51
C ALA A 350 92.30 -7.70 20.58
N GLY A 351 92.73 -8.88 20.16
CA GLY A 351 93.31 -9.92 21.01
C GLY A 351 94.77 -10.14 20.65
N ARG A 352 95.64 -10.29 21.65
CA ARG A 352 97.02 -10.72 21.42
C ARG A 352 97.06 -12.24 21.37
N ASN A 353 97.66 -12.81 20.32
CA ASN A 353 97.77 -14.26 20.17
C ASN A 353 99.04 -14.77 20.88
N SER A 354 100.19 -14.63 20.23
CA SER A 354 101.51 -15.00 20.76
C SER A 354 102.58 -14.11 20.13
N GLY A 355 103.62 -13.74 20.90
CA GLY A 355 104.64 -12.79 20.45
C GLY A 355 104.04 -11.43 20.07
N ASP A 356 104.44 -10.90 18.92
CA ASP A 356 103.97 -9.60 18.36
C ASP A 356 102.75 -9.75 17.42
N GLN A 357 102.01 -10.87 17.48
CA GLN A 357 100.83 -11.10 16.66
C GLN A 357 99.53 -10.69 17.36
N TYR A 358 98.68 -9.95 16.64
CA TYR A 358 97.38 -9.47 17.12
C TYR A 358 96.25 -9.87 16.17
N THR A 359 95.17 -10.41 16.72
CA THR A 359 93.90 -10.59 16.00
C THR A 359 93.02 -9.38 16.22
N PHE A 360 92.63 -8.71 15.13
CA PHE A 360 91.64 -7.63 15.19
C PHE A 360 90.26 -8.15 14.81
N TYR A 361 89.25 -7.74 15.56
CA TYR A 361 87.85 -8.11 15.38
C TYR A 361 87.05 -6.90 14.94
N ALA A 362 86.32 -7.01 13.83
CA ALA A 362 85.47 -5.97 13.30
C ALA A 362 84.00 -6.43 13.18
N ARG A 363 83.06 -5.50 13.40
CA ARG A 363 81.61 -5.73 13.24
C ARG A 363 80.99 -4.64 12.37
N GLN A 364 79.90 -4.98 11.70
CA GLN A 364 79.18 -4.07 10.81
C GLN A 364 78.14 -3.28 11.59
N LEU A 365 78.10 -1.97 11.42
CA LEU A 365 76.96 -1.19 11.92
C LEU A 365 75.72 -1.53 11.09
N GLN A 366 74.58 -1.71 11.74
CA GLN A 366 73.28 -1.92 11.08
C GLN A 366 72.22 -1.04 11.75
N VAL A 367 71.28 -0.53 10.95
CA VAL A 367 70.07 0.17 11.41
C VAL A 367 68.83 -0.65 11.10
N TYR A 368 67.81 -0.51 11.94
CA TYR A 368 66.49 -1.07 11.68
C TYR A 368 65.51 0.05 11.31
N ILE A 369 64.90 -0.09 10.14
CA ILE A 369 63.78 0.75 9.69
C ILE A 369 62.58 -0.17 9.56
N PRO A 370 61.44 0.07 10.24
CA PRO A 370 60.31 -0.86 10.28
C PRO A 370 59.84 -1.38 8.92
N TYR A 371 59.77 -0.53 7.89
CA TYR A 371 59.37 -0.97 6.54
C TYR A 371 60.44 -1.71 5.74
N GLN A 372 61.71 -1.58 6.11
CA GLN A 372 62.84 -2.12 5.34
C GLN A 372 63.55 -3.26 6.07
N GLY A 373 63.29 -3.45 7.36
CA GLY A 373 64.01 -4.37 8.22
C GLY A 373 65.42 -3.86 8.57
N TRP A 374 66.29 -4.81 8.94
CA TRP A 374 67.69 -4.51 9.22
C TRP A 374 68.45 -4.18 7.92
N ARG A 375 69.18 -3.08 7.93
CA ARG A 375 70.03 -2.60 6.84
C ARG A 375 71.43 -2.37 7.36
N ALA A 376 72.41 -2.96 6.68
CA ALA A 376 73.80 -2.80 7.06
C ALA A 376 74.41 -1.55 6.43
N PHE A 377 75.30 -0.88 7.16
CA PHE A 377 76.10 0.21 6.60
C PHE A 377 77.26 -0.38 5.80
N GLY A 378 77.65 0.30 4.73
CA GLY A 378 78.73 -0.11 3.83
C GLY A 378 78.25 -1.04 2.72
N ALA A 379 78.57 -0.64 1.49
CA ALA A 379 78.30 -1.27 0.18
C ALA A 379 76.98 -2.06 0.04
N PHE A 380 76.01 -1.40 -0.59
CA PHE A 380 75.25 -2.02 -1.68
C PHE A 380 76.18 -2.39 -2.84
#